data_AF-A0AB37UMK5-F1
#
_entry.id   AF-A0AB37UMK5-F1
#
_cell.length_a   1.000
_cell.length_b   1.000
_cell.length_c   1.000
_cell.angle_alpha   90.00
_cell.angle_beta   90.00
_cell.angle_gamma   90.00
#
_symmetry.space_group_name_H-M   'P 1'
#
loop_
_entity.id
_entity.type
_entity.pdbx_description
1 polymer ?
#
loop_
_entity_poly.entity_id
_entity_poly.type
_entity_poly.pdbx_seq_one_letter_code
_entity_poly.pdbx_strand_id
1 'polypeptide(L)'
;MALTHAILARLIDTPLSGYDIAQQFDGSVGYFWAASHQQIYRELSKLEQQGWIAGETVLQSGKPDKKLYYVTEIGKQQLKSWIASPSEASPIKDDLLVKIFAGYVAPQAIAIELKRHQKAHQEKLAVYKAIEQKYFSNPQILSEIEKFQYLTLLNGISYETHWLSWIDRAIQLLK
;
A
#
# COMPACT_ATOMS: atom_id res chain seq x y z
N MET A 1 8.85 -2.68 10.45
CA MET A 1 9.16 -1.24 10.58
C MET A 1 8.19 -0.37 9.82
N ALA A 2 7.82 -0.67 8.57
CA ALA A 2 6.86 0.18 7.84
C ALA A 2 5.41 0.07 8.33
N LEU A 3 4.91 -1.10 8.76
CA LEU A 3 3.49 -1.25 9.14
C LEU A 3 3.05 -0.32 10.29
N THR A 4 3.84 -0.23 11.35
CA THR A 4 3.59 0.69 12.48
C THR A 4 3.44 2.14 11.99
N HIS A 5 4.37 2.63 11.16
CA HIS A 5 4.34 3.98 10.63
C HIS A 5 3.26 4.18 9.56
N ALA A 6 2.92 3.13 8.80
CA ALA A 6 1.80 3.16 7.86
C ALA A 6 0.45 3.32 8.60
N ILE A 7 0.27 2.64 9.73
CA ILE A 7 -0.90 2.81 10.59
C ILE A 7 -0.95 4.24 11.17
N LEU A 8 0.18 4.76 11.66
CA LEU A 8 0.25 6.16 12.14
C LEU A 8 -0.07 7.17 11.03
N ALA A 9 0.56 7.03 9.86
CA ALA A 9 0.32 7.90 8.71
C ALA A 9 -1.14 7.82 8.26
N ARG A 10 -1.80 6.68 8.42
CA ARG A 10 -3.22 6.54 8.11
C ARG A 10 -4.12 7.28 9.11
N LEU A 11 -3.77 7.24 10.39
CA LEU A 11 -4.56 7.82 11.47
C LEU A 11 -4.32 9.32 11.69
N ILE A 12 -3.34 9.92 11.01
CA ILE A 12 -2.88 11.29 11.29
C ILE A 12 -3.96 12.36 11.04
N ASP A 13 -4.77 12.17 9.99
CA ASP A 13 -5.77 13.15 9.56
C ASP A 13 -7.18 12.81 10.05
N THR A 14 -7.47 11.55 10.35
CA THR A 14 -8.83 11.10 10.68
C THR A 14 -8.81 9.91 11.62
N PRO A 15 -9.57 9.95 12.74
CA PRO A 15 -9.77 8.79 13.59
C PRO A 15 -10.51 7.67 12.85
N LEU A 16 -10.02 6.44 12.97
CA LEU A 16 -10.59 5.27 12.29
C LEU A 16 -10.71 4.09 13.26
N SER A 17 -11.67 3.19 13.04
CA SER A 17 -11.63 1.92 13.77
C SER A 17 -10.60 0.98 13.19
N GLY A 18 -10.23 -0.04 13.99
CA GLY A 18 -9.41 -1.15 13.49
C GLY A 18 -10.00 -1.83 12.25
N TYR A 19 -11.33 -1.91 12.15
CA TYR A 19 -12.02 -2.44 10.98
C TYR A 19 -11.83 -1.54 9.75
N ASP A 20 -12.02 -0.23 9.88
CA ASP A 20 -11.87 0.70 8.76
C ASP A 20 -10.41 0.73 8.26
N ILE A 21 -9.45 0.71 9.19
CA ILE A 21 -8.03 0.61 8.87
C ILE A 21 -7.78 -0.69 8.10
N ALA A 22 -8.25 -1.83 8.61
CA ALA A 22 -8.07 -3.11 7.94
C ALA A 22 -8.65 -3.15 6.53
N GLN A 23 -9.87 -2.64 6.33
CA GLN A 23 -10.47 -2.53 4.99
C GLN A 23 -9.68 -1.62 4.05
N GLN A 24 -9.13 -0.50 4.55
CA GLN A 24 -8.39 0.44 3.70
C GLN A 24 -7.00 -0.10 3.32
N PHE A 25 -6.42 -0.97 4.14
CA PHE A 25 -5.21 -1.72 3.80
C PHE A 25 -5.46 -2.83 2.76
N ASP A 26 -6.67 -3.40 2.72
CA ASP A 26 -7.11 -4.25 1.60
C ASP A 26 -7.41 -3.45 0.31
N GLY A 27 -7.44 -2.11 0.41
CA GLY A 27 -7.81 -1.17 -0.66
C GLY A 27 -6.81 -0.02 -0.89
N SER A 28 -7.26 1.23 -0.78
CA SER A 28 -6.57 2.45 -1.26
C SER A 28 -5.27 2.83 -0.57
N VAL A 29 -4.93 2.20 0.55
CA VAL A 29 -3.64 2.37 1.24
C VAL A 29 -2.77 1.11 1.12
N GLY A 30 -3.32 0.02 0.57
CA GLY A 30 -2.61 -1.23 0.25
C GLY A 30 -1.61 -1.13 -0.91
N TYR A 31 -1.38 0.06 -1.46
CA TYR A 31 -0.48 0.25 -2.62
C TYR A 31 0.99 0.06 -2.31
N PHE A 32 1.41 0.25 -1.05
CA PHE A 32 2.82 0.14 -0.66
C PHE A 32 3.05 -0.90 0.43
N TRP A 33 1.99 -1.34 1.13
CA TRP A 33 2.13 -2.26 2.25
C TRP A 33 0.87 -3.12 2.44
N ALA A 34 1.02 -4.43 2.21
CA ALA A 34 -0.02 -5.41 2.54
C ALA A 34 0.17 -5.88 3.99
N ALA A 35 -0.92 -5.93 4.75
CA ALA A 35 -0.94 -6.52 6.08
C ALA A 35 -2.27 -7.22 6.32
N SER A 36 -2.24 -8.40 6.93
CA SER A 36 -3.47 -9.08 7.30
C SER A 36 -4.20 -8.33 8.41
N HIS A 37 -5.52 -8.51 8.52
CA HIS A 37 -6.31 -7.92 9.59
C HIS A 37 -5.71 -8.24 10.96
N GLN A 38 -5.29 -9.49 11.17
CA GLN A 38 -4.66 -9.93 12.42
C GLN A 38 -3.32 -9.20 12.69
N GLN A 39 -2.53 -8.90 11.67
CA GLN A 39 -1.32 -8.07 11.84
C GLN A 39 -1.68 -6.64 12.24
N ILE A 40 -2.71 -6.07 11.62
CA ILE A 40 -3.18 -4.70 11.92
C ILE A 40 -3.68 -4.60 13.36
N TYR A 41 -4.54 -5.51 13.82
CA TYR A 41 -5.04 -5.48 15.20
C TYR A 41 -3.92 -5.68 16.24
N ARG A 42 -2.93 -6.54 15.95
CA ARG A 42 -1.76 -6.71 16.84
C ARG A 42 -0.92 -5.44 16.91
N GLU A 43 -0.68 -4.77 15.78
CA GLU A 43 0.08 -3.52 15.78
C GLU A 43 -0.71 -2.36 16.42
N LEU A 44 -2.03 -2.28 16.25
CA LEU A 44 -2.85 -1.31 16.96
C LEU A 44 -2.73 -1.46 18.48
N SER A 45 -2.83 -2.69 18.99
CA SER A 45 -2.67 -2.96 20.42
C SER A 45 -1.29 -2.53 20.94
N LYS A 46 -0.23 -2.81 20.17
CA LYS A 46 1.13 -2.40 20.50
C LYS A 46 1.30 -0.88 20.50
N LEU A 47 0.78 -0.20 19.48
CA LEU A 47 0.82 1.27 19.37
C LEU A 47 0.10 1.94 20.54
N GLU A 48 -1.03 1.38 20.96
CA GLU A 48 -1.80 1.88 22.10
C GLU A 48 -1.04 1.67 23.43
N GLN A 49 -0.44 0.48 23.62
CA GLN A 49 0.43 0.21 24.78
C GLN A 49 1.65 1.14 24.84
N GLN A 50 2.18 1.53 23.69
CA GLN A 50 3.29 2.49 23.59
C GLN A 50 2.84 3.96 23.76
N GLY A 51 1.53 4.21 23.83
CA GLY A 51 0.97 5.56 23.93
C GLY A 51 1.10 6.38 22.64
N TRP A 52 1.37 5.74 21.50
CA TRP A 52 1.50 6.41 20.20
C TRP A 52 0.14 6.68 19.55
N ILE A 53 -0.84 5.84 19.89
CA ILE A 53 -2.25 6.06 19.57
C ILE A 53 -3.07 5.95 20.87
N ALA A 54 -4.24 6.53 20.86
CA ALA A 54 -5.25 6.32 21.89
C ALA A 54 -6.57 5.92 21.25
N GLY A 55 -7.38 5.15 21.99
CA GLY A 55 -8.68 4.69 21.56
C GLY A 55 -9.83 5.33 22.33
N GLU A 56 -10.85 5.76 21.62
CA GLU A 56 -12.11 6.24 22.18
C GLU A 56 -13.26 5.30 21.77
N THR A 57 -14.05 4.84 22.73
CA THR A 57 -15.24 4.04 22.46
C THR A 57 -16.41 4.94 22.10
N VAL A 58 -16.90 4.80 20.88
CA VAL A 58 -18.10 5.48 20.39
C VAL A 58 -19.29 4.53 20.50
N LEU A 59 -20.26 4.91 21.32
CA LEU A 59 -21.51 4.17 21.50
C LEU A 59 -22.31 4.17 20.19
N GLN A 60 -22.83 3.00 19.80
CA GLN A 60 -23.64 2.87 18.59
C GLN A 60 -25.04 2.34 18.90
N SER A 61 -26.06 2.89 18.23
CA SER A 61 -27.43 2.38 18.35
C SER A 61 -27.66 1.23 17.37
N GLY A 62 -28.12 0.08 17.89
CA GLY A 62 -28.47 -1.10 17.09
C GLY A 62 -27.28 -1.87 16.49
N LYS A 63 -26.04 -1.55 16.89
CA LYS A 63 -24.79 -2.24 16.50
C LYS A 63 -23.80 -2.24 17.67
N PRO A 64 -22.79 -3.13 17.68
CA PRO A 64 -21.76 -3.11 18.70
C PRO A 64 -20.99 -1.78 18.72
N ASP A 65 -20.56 -1.34 19.89
CA ASP A 65 -19.76 -0.13 20.04
C ASP A 65 -18.48 -0.19 19.21
N LYS A 66 -18.06 0.98 18.70
CA LYS A 66 -16.90 1.08 17.82
C LYS A 66 -15.79 1.82 18.55
N LYS A 67 -14.61 1.19 18.64
CA LYS A 67 -13.39 1.86 19.12
C LYS A 67 -12.74 2.59 17.96
N LEU A 68 -12.64 3.92 18.07
CA LEU A 68 -11.90 4.78 17.14
C LEU A 68 -10.51 5.05 17.69
N TYR A 69 -9.49 4.89 16.86
CA TYR A 69 -8.11 5.20 17.19
C TYR A 69 -7.72 6.56 16.62
N TYR A 70 -6.92 7.32 17.36
CA TYR A 70 -6.30 8.56 16.89
C TYR A 70 -4.85 8.64 17.35
N VAL A 71 -4.02 9.39 16.61
CA VAL A 71 -2.59 9.56 16.91
C VAL A 71 -2.42 10.56 18.06
N THR A 72 -1.63 10.20 19.07
CA THR A 72 -1.28 11.10 20.18
C THR A 72 -0.14 12.04 19.80
N GLU A 73 0.17 13.04 20.64
CA GLU A 73 1.36 13.88 20.43
C GLU A 73 2.67 13.09 20.42
N ILE A 74 2.78 12.04 21.25
CA ILE A 74 3.93 11.13 21.23
C ILE A 74 3.99 10.42 19.87
N GLY A 75 2.86 9.89 19.38
CA GLY A 75 2.80 9.24 18.07
C GLY A 75 3.19 10.17 16.92
N LYS A 76 2.78 11.44 16.96
CA LYS A 76 3.18 12.46 15.95
C LYS A 76 4.68 12.71 15.96
N GLN A 77 5.29 12.81 17.13
CA GLN A 77 6.75 12.99 17.26
C GLN A 77 7.51 11.78 16.69
N GLN A 78 7.04 10.57 16.98
CA GLN A 78 7.64 9.34 16.46
C GLN A 78 7.52 9.25 14.94
N LEU A 79 6.35 9.58 14.38
CA LEU A 79 6.16 9.64 12.94
C LEU A 79 7.09 10.66 12.28
N LYS A 80 7.22 11.87 12.87
CA LYS A 80 8.14 12.90 12.37
C LYS A 80 9.59 12.45 12.41
N SER A 81 10.03 11.83 13.50
CA SER A 81 11.38 11.29 13.64
C SER A 81 11.66 10.21 12.60
N TRP A 82 10.68 9.33 12.33
CA TRP A 82 10.82 8.28 11.33
C TRP A 82 10.89 8.84 9.91
N ILE A 83 10.04 9.83 9.56
CA ILE A 83 10.09 10.52 8.26
C ILE A 83 11.44 11.19 8.02
N ALA A 84 12.07 11.75 9.07
CA ALA A 84 13.37 12.38 8.98
C ALA A 84 14.55 11.37 8.94
N SER A 85 14.29 10.09 9.19
CA SER A 85 15.31 9.05 9.15
C SER A 85 15.52 8.57 7.72
N PRO A 86 16.78 8.30 7.30
CA PRO A 86 17.05 7.82 5.95
C PRO A 86 16.38 6.46 5.70
N SER A 87 15.90 6.27 4.47
CA SER A 87 15.43 4.98 3.98
C SER A 87 16.44 4.40 3.00
N GLU A 88 16.66 3.08 3.08
CA GLU A 88 17.51 2.37 2.14
C GLU A 88 16.70 1.89 0.92
N ALA A 89 17.34 1.85 -0.24
CA ALA A 89 16.76 1.23 -1.42
C ALA A 89 16.58 -0.28 -1.14
N SER A 90 15.34 -0.75 -1.24
CA SER A 90 15.06 -2.17 -1.05
C SER A 90 15.39 -2.96 -2.31
N PRO A 91 16.04 -4.13 -2.21
CA PRO A 91 16.24 -5.00 -3.37
C PRO A 91 14.89 -5.50 -3.88
N ILE A 92 14.79 -5.67 -5.20
CA ILE A 92 13.62 -6.32 -5.83
C ILE A 92 13.65 -7.80 -5.42
N LYS A 93 12.61 -8.24 -4.71
CA LYS A 93 12.38 -9.64 -4.33
C LYS A 93 11.11 -10.10 -5.01
N ASP A 94 11.26 -10.78 -6.15
CA ASP A 94 10.14 -11.19 -6.99
C ASP A 94 10.33 -12.63 -7.49
N ASP A 95 9.35 -13.48 -7.18
CA ASP A 95 9.37 -14.91 -7.52
C ASP A 95 9.37 -15.15 -9.04
N LEU A 96 8.73 -14.28 -9.82
CA LEU A 96 8.69 -14.41 -11.28
C LEU A 96 10.09 -14.26 -11.86
N LEU A 97 10.89 -13.33 -11.34
CA LEU A 97 12.27 -13.12 -11.80
C LEU A 97 13.14 -14.35 -11.53
N VAL A 98 12.96 -15.00 -10.36
CA VAL A 98 13.65 -16.27 -10.04
C VAL A 98 13.21 -17.39 -11.00
N LYS A 99 11.90 -17.51 -11.25
CA LYS A 99 11.37 -18.50 -12.21
C LYS A 99 11.93 -18.28 -13.62
N ILE A 100 12.02 -17.04 -14.08
CA ILE A 100 12.54 -16.70 -15.40
C ILE A 100 14.03 -16.97 -15.51
N PHE A 101 14.81 -16.72 -14.45
CA PHE A 101 16.25 -17.00 -14.43
C PHE A 101 16.56 -18.47 -14.78
N ALA A 102 15.78 -19.41 -14.24
CA ALA A 102 15.85 -20.84 -14.57
C ALA A 102 14.80 -21.28 -15.61
N GLY A 103 14.21 -20.33 -16.34
CA GLY A 103 13.01 -20.55 -17.15
C GLY A 103 13.20 -21.52 -18.31
N TYR A 104 14.45 -21.69 -18.77
CA TYR A 104 14.83 -22.66 -19.80
C TYR A 104 14.50 -24.11 -19.42
N VAL A 105 14.34 -24.41 -18.12
CA VAL A 105 13.93 -25.75 -17.64
C VAL A 105 12.46 -26.04 -17.97
N ALA A 106 11.59 -25.03 -18.06
CA ALA A 106 10.17 -25.19 -18.37
C ALA A 106 9.60 -23.99 -19.18
N PRO A 107 10.01 -23.81 -20.45
CA PRO A 107 9.71 -22.58 -21.21
C PRO A 107 8.21 -22.31 -21.40
N GLN A 108 7.41 -23.36 -21.64
CA GLN A 108 5.96 -23.23 -21.80
C GLN A 108 5.29 -22.75 -20.51
N ALA A 109 5.76 -23.21 -19.34
CA ALA A 109 5.24 -22.76 -18.05
C ALA A 109 5.55 -21.27 -17.81
N ILE A 110 6.74 -20.80 -18.22
CA ILE A 110 7.11 -19.38 -18.16
C ILE A 110 6.22 -18.52 -19.06
N ALA A 111 5.92 -18.97 -20.28
CA ALA A 111 5.04 -18.24 -21.17
C ALA A 111 3.61 -18.07 -20.59
N ILE A 112 3.09 -19.09 -19.91
CA ILE A 112 1.80 -19.03 -19.21
C ILE A 112 1.89 -18.05 -18.02
N GLU A 113 2.97 -18.14 -17.24
CA GLU A 113 3.17 -17.30 -16.06
C GLU A 113 3.32 -15.81 -16.43
N LEU A 114 4.05 -15.50 -17.49
CA LEU A 114 4.18 -14.13 -18.02
C LEU A 114 2.82 -13.55 -18.40
N LYS A 115 1.96 -14.32 -19.06
CA LYS A 115 0.58 -13.90 -19.40
C LYS A 115 -0.28 -13.69 -18.16
N ARG A 116 -0.13 -14.54 -17.14
CA ARG A 116 -0.84 -14.38 -15.86
C ARG A 116 -0.44 -13.08 -15.16
N HIS A 117 0.85 -12.79 -15.10
CA HIS A 117 1.35 -11.52 -14.55
C HIS A 117 0.92 -10.32 -15.40
N GLN A 118 0.97 -10.43 -16.74
CA GLN A 118 0.51 -9.36 -17.63
C GLN A 118 -0.92 -8.92 -17.29
N LYS A 119 -1.83 -9.89 -17.15
CA LYS A 119 -3.22 -9.63 -16.78
C LYS A 119 -3.34 -8.95 -15.40
N ALA A 120 -2.63 -9.46 -14.40
CA ALA A 120 -2.66 -8.89 -13.05
C ALA A 120 -2.15 -7.44 -13.01
N HIS A 121 -1.04 -7.14 -13.69
CA HIS A 121 -0.50 -5.79 -13.79
C HIS A 121 -1.44 -4.85 -14.57
N GLN A 122 -2.12 -5.33 -15.62
CA GLN A 122 -3.13 -4.56 -16.36
C GLN A 122 -4.33 -4.19 -15.48
N GLU A 123 -4.88 -5.16 -14.75
CA GLU A 123 -6.00 -4.93 -13.83
C GLU A 123 -5.64 -3.89 -12.76
N LYS A 124 -4.43 -3.99 -12.20
CA LYS A 124 -3.95 -3.07 -11.17
C LYS A 124 -3.68 -1.67 -11.71
N LEU A 125 -3.07 -1.56 -12.90
CA LEU A 125 -2.89 -0.27 -13.58
C LEU A 125 -4.24 0.41 -13.85
N ALA A 126 -5.25 -0.34 -14.26
CA ALA A 126 -6.60 0.21 -14.49
C ALA A 126 -7.20 0.79 -13.20
N VAL A 127 -7.04 0.09 -12.07
CA VAL A 127 -7.46 0.61 -10.75
C VAL A 127 -6.73 1.90 -10.42
N TYR A 128 -5.41 1.97 -10.60
CA TYR A 128 -4.64 3.17 -10.31
C TYR A 128 -5.04 4.35 -11.18
N LYS A 129 -5.27 4.11 -12.48
CA LYS A 129 -5.73 5.14 -13.41
C LYS A 129 -7.13 5.66 -13.08
N ALA A 130 -8.04 4.79 -12.62
CA ALA A 130 -9.36 5.21 -12.17
C ALA A 130 -9.29 6.13 -10.94
N ILE A 131 -8.35 5.88 -10.03
CA ILE A 131 -8.12 6.70 -8.84
C ILE A 131 -7.50 8.03 -9.21
N GLU A 132 -6.50 8.03 -10.09
CA GLU A 132 -5.89 9.24 -10.63
C GLU A 132 -6.97 10.15 -11.24
N GLN A 133 -7.85 9.58 -12.06
CA GLN A 133 -8.95 10.34 -12.67
C GLN A 133 -9.96 10.86 -11.64
N LYS A 134 -10.26 10.09 -10.59
CA LYS A 134 -11.29 10.45 -9.60
C LYS A 134 -10.81 11.50 -8.59
N TYR A 135 -9.57 11.40 -8.12
CA TYR A 135 -9.07 12.18 -7.00
C TYR A 135 -7.94 13.16 -7.38
N PHE A 136 -7.26 12.94 -8.50
CA PHE A 136 -6.03 13.67 -8.87
C PHE A 136 -6.06 14.18 -10.32
N SER A 137 -7.24 14.45 -10.87
CA SER A 137 -7.44 14.81 -12.28
C SER A 137 -6.77 16.12 -12.70
N ASN A 138 -6.52 17.03 -11.75
CA ASN A 138 -5.78 18.27 -12.00
C ASN A 138 -4.66 18.46 -10.96
N PRO A 139 -3.42 18.03 -11.28
CA PRO A 139 -2.28 18.16 -10.38
C PRO A 139 -1.94 19.60 -9.94
N GLN A 140 -2.36 20.61 -10.70
CA GLN A 140 -2.03 22.02 -10.42
C GLN A 140 -2.81 22.60 -9.24
N ILE A 141 -3.95 22.00 -8.87
CA ILE A 141 -4.82 22.50 -7.80
C ILE A 141 -4.78 21.63 -6.53
N LEU A 142 -3.90 20.63 -6.48
CA LEU A 142 -3.78 19.76 -5.31
C LEU A 142 -3.24 20.53 -4.10
N SER A 143 -3.84 20.29 -2.93
CA SER A 143 -3.28 20.67 -1.65
C SER A 143 -1.93 19.97 -1.40
N GLU A 144 -1.16 20.44 -0.41
CA GLU A 144 0.12 19.81 -0.08
C GLU A 144 -0.05 18.33 0.33
N ILE A 145 -1.08 18.02 1.12
CA ILE A 145 -1.40 16.64 1.52
C ILE A 145 -1.71 15.78 0.29
N GLU A 146 -2.55 16.26 -0.62
CA GLU A 146 -2.91 15.55 -1.84
C GLU A 146 -1.70 15.34 -2.77
N LYS A 147 -0.75 16.28 -2.82
CA LYS A 147 0.51 16.10 -3.58
C LYS A 147 1.31 14.92 -3.06
N PHE A 148 1.48 14.80 -1.74
CA PHE A 148 2.19 13.65 -1.15
C PHE A 148 1.47 12.34 -1.43
N GLN A 149 0.13 12.31 -1.31
CA GLN A 149 -0.67 11.13 -1.66
C GLN A 149 -0.53 10.79 -3.14
N TYR A 150 -0.60 11.77 -4.04
CA TYR A 150 -0.50 11.57 -5.47
C TYR A 150 0.87 11.04 -5.91
N LEU A 151 1.97 11.50 -5.30
CA LEU A 151 3.31 10.98 -5.58
C LEU A 151 3.40 9.46 -5.37
N THR A 152 2.70 8.95 -4.37
CA THR A 152 2.69 7.51 -4.11
C THR A 152 1.88 6.73 -5.15
N LEU A 153 0.75 7.28 -5.62
CA LEU A 153 -0.04 6.72 -6.72
C LEU A 153 0.74 6.76 -8.05
N LEU A 154 1.43 7.86 -8.35
CA LEU A 154 2.28 8.01 -9.53
C LEU A 154 3.37 6.95 -9.58
N ASN A 155 4.00 6.65 -8.45
CA ASN A 155 4.97 5.55 -8.37
C ASN A 155 4.32 4.20 -8.66
N GLY A 156 3.11 3.95 -8.15
CA GLY A 156 2.33 2.76 -8.48
C GLY A 156 2.04 2.64 -9.98
N ILE A 157 1.52 3.70 -10.61
CA ILE A 157 1.26 3.74 -12.05
C ILE A 157 2.53 3.46 -12.86
N SER A 158 3.63 4.11 -12.48
CA SER A 158 4.93 3.95 -13.14
C SER A 158 5.44 2.51 -13.01
N TYR A 159 5.30 1.91 -11.83
CA TYR A 159 5.67 0.52 -11.56
C TYR A 159 4.88 -0.45 -12.43
N GLU A 160 3.54 -0.37 -12.43
CA GLU A 160 2.70 -1.28 -13.22
C GLU A 160 2.95 -1.09 -14.73
N THR A 161 3.15 0.15 -15.18
CA THR A 161 3.49 0.45 -16.59
C THR A 161 4.85 -0.13 -16.99
N HIS A 162 5.85 0.00 -16.12
CA HIS A 162 7.16 -0.58 -16.32
C HIS A 162 7.10 -2.11 -16.44
N TRP A 163 6.38 -2.77 -15.53
CA TRP A 163 6.20 -4.22 -15.55
C TRP A 163 5.54 -4.71 -16.83
N LEU A 164 4.47 -4.05 -17.28
CA LEU A 164 3.82 -4.40 -18.53
C LEU A 164 4.78 -4.28 -19.72
N SER A 165 5.53 -3.17 -19.80
CA SER A 165 6.53 -2.98 -20.85
C SER A 165 7.62 -4.06 -20.82
N TRP A 166 8.06 -4.45 -19.63
CA TRP A 166 9.06 -5.50 -19.47
C TRP A 166 8.52 -6.89 -19.84
N ILE A 167 7.30 -7.23 -19.41
CA ILE A 167 6.64 -8.50 -19.77
C ILE A 167 6.46 -8.60 -21.28
N ASP A 168 6.03 -7.53 -21.95
CA ASP A 168 5.88 -7.52 -23.40
C ASP A 168 7.21 -7.80 -24.11
N ARG A 169 8.31 -7.18 -23.63
CA ARG A 169 9.67 -7.47 -24.13
C ARG A 169 10.08 -8.91 -23.87
N ALA A 170 9.82 -9.45 -22.68
CA ALA A 170 10.15 -10.83 -22.33
C ALA A 170 9.39 -11.82 -23.22
N ILE A 171 8.09 -11.61 -23.44
CA ILE A 171 7.27 -12.44 -24.34
C ILE A 171 7.79 -12.35 -25.78
N GLN A 172 8.19 -11.16 -26.24
CA GLN A 172 8.75 -10.99 -27.58
C GLN A 172 10.10 -11.71 -27.75
N LEU A 173 10.95 -11.69 -26.72
CA LEU A 173 12.27 -12.32 -26.75
C LEU A 173 12.21 -13.85 -26.66
N LEU A 174 11.19 -14.40 -25.99
CA LEU A 174 10.99 -15.84 -25.81
C LEU A 174 10.15 -16.51 -26.91
N LYS A 175 9.68 -15.73 -27.89
CA LYS A 175 9.06 -16.24 -29.13
C LYS A 175 10.13 -16.66 -30.12
#